data_AF-A0A0N1GE05-F1
#
_entry.id   AF-A0A0N1GE05-F1
#
_cell.length_a   1.000
_cell.length_b   1.000
_cell.length_c   1.000
_cell.angle_alpha   90.00
_cell.angle_beta   90.00
_cell.angle_gamma   90.00
#
_symmetry.space_group_name_H-M   'P 1'
#
loop_
_entity.id
_entity.type
_entity.pdbx_description
1 polymer ?
#
loop_
_entity_poly.entity_id
_entity_poly.type
_entity_poly.pdbx_seq_one_letter_code
_entity_poly.pdbx_strand_id
1 'polypeptide(L)'
;MPADNSHLIVAAARRRSTATRRRAVAALRRMDAAGTAITFETVAREAGVSRSWLYNQPDLRAEIERLRARHRVPATRPVPDRQRASDASLLRRLEAATKRNQQLEAENRELRETLALALGERRTADLPERHRDTPTKKSSSVIGPC
;
A
#
# COMPACT_ATOMS: atom_id res chain seq x y z
N MET A 1 -31.07 41.68 1.26
CA MET A 1 -31.53 40.29 1.07
C MET A 1 -30.38 39.34 1.40
N PRO A 2 -30.46 38.50 2.44
CA PRO A 2 -29.43 37.49 2.70
C PRO A 2 -29.46 36.44 1.59
N ALA A 3 -28.31 36.11 1.01
CA ALA A 3 -28.22 35.02 0.03
C ALA A 3 -28.52 33.68 0.72
N ASP A 4 -29.33 32.83 0.08
CA ASP A 4 -29.66 31.50 0.60
C ASP A 4 -28.45 30.54 0.49
N ASN A 5 -27.60 30.63 1.51
CA ASN A 5 -26.38 29.83 1.67
C ASN A 5 -26.67 28.41 2.19
N SER A 6 -27.93 28.07 2.44
CA SER A 6 -28.34 26.76 2.98
C SER A 6 -27.79 25.61 2.13
N HIS A 7 -27.88 25.74 0.80
CA HIS A 7 -27.40 24.71 -0.12
C HIS A 7 -25.88 24.48 -0.02
N LEU A 8 -25.08 25.53 0.20
CA LEU A 8 -23.63 25.42 0.36
C LEU A 8 -23.26 24.71 1.67
N ILE A 9 -23.97 25.00 2.75
CA ILE A 9 -23.79 24.35 4.04
C ILE A 9 -24.16 22.86 3.96
N VAL A 10 -25.29 22.55 3.34
CA VAL A 10 -25.73 21.15 3.12
C VAL A 10 -24.71 20.40 2.25
N ALA A 11 -24.23 21.02 1.17
CA ALA A 11 -23.23 20.42 0.30
C ALA A 11 -21.89 20.18 1.03
N ALA A 12 -21.43 21.14 1.84
CA ALA A 12 -20.22 21.00 2.64
C ALA A 12 -20.35 19.88 3.70
N ALA A 13 -21.51 19.78 4.37
CA ALA A 13 -21.79 18.73 5.34
C ALA A 13 -21.79 17.34 4.68
N ARG A 14 -22.41 17.19 3.50
CA ARG A 14 -22.40 15.96 2.72
C ARG A 14 -20.97 15.55 2.35
N ARG A 15 -20.15 16.48 1.84
CA ARG A 15 -18.74 16.22 1.51
C ARG A 15 -17.93 15.77 2.72
N ARG A 16 -18.14 16.38 3.88
CA ARG A 16 -17.46 15.99 5.13
C ARG A 16 -17.86 14.59 5.58
N SER A 17 -19.14 14.25 5.47
CA SER A 17 -19.67 12.93 5.83
C SER A 17 -19.08 11.85 4.92
N THR A 18 -19.10 12.04 3.60
CA THR A 18 -18.54 11.07 2.64
C THR A 18 -17.04 10.88 2.81
N ALA A 19 -16.29 11.97 3.04
CA ALA A 19 -14.86 11.89 3.33
C ALA A 19 -14.56 11.10 4.61
N THR A 20 -15.37 11.28 5.65
CA THR A 20 -15.24 10.56 6.92
C THR A 20 -15.51 9.07 6.74
N ARG A 21 -16.57 8.71 6.01
CA ARG A 21 -16.85 7.31 5.66
C ARG A 21 -15.73 6.68 4.84
N ARG A 22 -15.20 7.39 3.84
CA ARG A 22 -14.09 6.91 3.03
C ARG A 22 -12.85 6.61 3.88
N ARG A 23 -12.52 7.47 4.85
CA ARG A 23 -11.41 7.25 5.78
C ARG A 23 -11.61 6.00 6.63
N ALA A 24 -12.82 5.79 7.17
CA ALA A 24 -13.14 4.61 7.98
C ALA A 24 -13.02 3.30 7.18
N VAL A 25 -13.55 3.26 5.95
CA VAL A 25 -13.41 2.10 5.06
C VAL A 25 -11.95 1.84 4.71
N ALA A 26 -11.18 2.88 4.40
CA ALA A 26 -9.76 2.74 4.09
C ALA A 26 -8.96 2.21 5.28
N ALA A 27 -9.25 2.70 6.50
CA ALA A 27 -8.65 2.21 7.74
C ALA A 27 -8.91 0.71 7.93
N LEU A 28 -10.17 0.27 7.78
CA LEU A 28 -10.53 -1.16 7.89
C LEU A 28 -9.74 -2.02 6.91
N ARG A 29 -9.63 -1.61 5.64
CA ARG A 29 -8.87 -2.35 4.62
C ARG A 29 -7.38 -2.44 4.96
N ARG A 30 -6.77 -1.35 5.42
CA ARG A 30 -5.35 -1.35 5.83
C ARG A 30 -5.13 -2.26 7.04
N MET A 31 -6.02 -2.19 8.03
CA MET A 31 -5.92 -2.99 9.24
C MET A 31 -6.09 -4.49 8.97
N ASP A 32 -6.99 -4.86 8.06
CA ASP A 32 -7.20 -6.24 7.63
C ASP A 32 -5.97 -6.78 6.86
N ALA A 33 -5.46 -5.99 5.90
CA ALA A 33 -4.25 -6.35 5.16
C ALA A 33 -3.01 -6.49 6.06
N ALA A 34 -2.92 -5.69 7.13
CA ALA A 34 -1.84 -5.75 8.10
C ALA A 34 -2.02 -6.85 9.17
N GLY A 35 -3.16 -7.56 9.20
CA GLY A 35 -3.45 -8.58 10.22
C GLY A 35 -3.55 -8.02 11.65
N THR A 36 -3.82 -6.72 11.78
CA THR A 36 -3.91 -6.06 13.09
C THR A 36 -5.25 -6.37 13.78
N ALA A 37 -5.30 -6.27 15.10
CA ALA A 37 -6.54 -6.50 15.85
C ALA A 37 -7.63 -5.48 15.48
N ILE A 38 -8.74 -5.96 14.89
CA ILE A 38 -9.87 -5.14 14.47
C ILE A 38 -10.91 -5.07 15.58
N THR A 39 -10.95 -3.92 16.27
CA THR A 39 -11.95 -3.57 17.28
C THR A 39 -12.49 -2.16 16.99
N PHE A 40 -13.66 -1.81 17.54
CA PHE A 40 -14.22 -0.46 17.37
C PHE A 40 -13.27 0.64 17.84
N GLU A 41 -12.47 0.36 18.87
CA GLU A 41 -11.48 1.30 19.40
C GLU A 41 -10.30 1.49 18.44
N THR A 42 -9.72 0.39 17.96
CA THR A 42 -8.57 0.46 17.06
C THR A 42 -8.95 1.08 15.72
N VAL A 43 -10.14 0.77 15.21
CA VAL A 43 -10.69 1.36 13.98
C VAL A 43 -11.00 2.84 14.16
N ALA A 44 -11.59 3.26 15.28
CA ALA A 44 -11.86 4.67 15.57
C ALA A 44 -10.57 5.50 15.58
N ARG A 45 -9.53 4.98 16.23
CA ARG A 45 -8.21 5.61 16.31
C ARG A 45 -7.56 5.71 14.93
N GLU A 46 -7.51 4.62 14.17
CA GLU A 46 -6.88 4.57 12.84
C GLU A 46 -7.61 5.44 11.81
N ALA A 47 -8.94 5.48 11.86
CA ALA A 47 -9.74 6.28 10.94
C ALA A 47 -9.84 7.76 11.34
N GLY A 48 -9.49 8.13 12.58
CA GLY A 48 -9.70 9.47 13.13
C GLY A 48 -11.18 9.83 13.20
N VAL A 49 -12.00 8.93 13.76
CA VAL A 49 -13.44 9.09 13.96
C VAL A 49 -13.83 8.69 15.39
N SER A 50 -14.99 9.13 15.87
CA SER A 50 -15.46 8.72 17.20
C SER A 50 -16.07 7.32 17.18
N ARG A 51 -16.03 6.62 18.33
CA ARG A 51 -16.68 5.31 18.48
C ARG A 51 -18.20 5.40 18.28
N SER A 52 -18.83 6.45 18.82
CA SER A 52 -20.26 6.71 18.65
C SER A 52 -20.63 6.86 17.18
N TRP A 53 -19.80 7.54 16.39
CA TRP A 53 -20.01 7.64 14.94
C TRP A 53 -19.96 6.26 14.27
N LEU A 54 -19.01 5.39 14.63
CA LEU A 54 -18.96 4.01 14.10
C LEU A 54 -20.20 3.19 14.47
N TYR A 55 -20.73 3.33 15.70
CA TYR A 55 -21.95 2.64 16.09
C TYR A 55 -23.18 3.10 15.29
N ASN A 56 -23.19 4.37 14.84
CA ASN A 56 -24.24 4.92 13.99
C ASN A 56 -24.09 4.55 12.50
N GLN A 57 -23.04 3.81 12.13
CA GLN A 57 -22.84 3.29 10.76
C GLN A 57 -23.06 1.76 10.75
N PRO A 58 -24.28 1.28 10.44
CA PRO A 58 -24.62 -0.14 10.58
C PRO A 58 -23.81 -1.04 9.64
N ASP A 59 -23.45 -0.56 8.46
CA ASP A 59 -22.58 -1.24 7.50
C ASP A 59 -21.16 -1.44 8.03
N LEU A 60 -20.57 -0.38 8.60
CA LEU A 60 -19.23 -0.46 9.20
C LEU A 60 -19.22 -1.32 10.45
N ARG A 61 -20.28 -1.26 11.27
CA ARG A 61 -20.45 -2.12 12.44
C ARG A 61 -20.43 -3.60 12.05
N ALA A 62 -21.26 -3.99 11.07
CA ALA A 62 -21.34 -5.36 10.59
C ALA A 62 -19.98 -5.84 10.04
N GLU A 63 -19.27 -4.97 9.32
CA GLU A 63 -17.96 -5.30 8.76
C GLU A 63 -16.89 -5.47 9.86
N ILE A 64 -16.88 -4.61 10.88
CA ILE A 64 -16.00 -4.73 12.05
C ILE A 64 -16.26 -6.04 12.78
N GLU A 65 -17.52 -6.39 13.03
CA GLU A 65 -17.89 -7.64 13.69
C GLU A 65 -17.47 -8.87 12.86
N ARG A 66 -17.69 -8.85 11.55
CA ARG A 66 -17.29 -9.91 10.61
C ARG A 66 -15.77 -10.08 10.54
N LEU A 67 -15.03 -9.00 10.46
CA LEU A 67 -13.56 -8.99 10.49
C LEU A 67 -13.06 -9.54 11.82
N ARG A 68 -13.59 -9.03 12.94
CA ARG A 68 -13.24 -9.51 14.28
C ARG A 68 -13.51 -11.00 14.45
N ALA A 69 -14.62 -11.52 13.95
CA ALA A 69 -14.93 -12.95 14.00
C ALA A 69 -13.94 -13.80 13.19
N ARG A 70 -13.52 -13.33 12.01
CA ARG A 70 -12.50 -14.00 11.19
C ARG A 70 -11.11 -13.98 11.81
N HIS A 71 -10.73 -12.88 12.44
CA HIS A 71 -9.47 -12.80 13.20
C HIS A 71 -9.56 -13.51 14.56
N ARG A 72 -10.77 -13.90 14.99
CA ARG A 72 -11.06 -14.70 16.20
C ARG A 72 -11.33 -16.16 15.86
N VAL A 73 -10.61 -16.75 14.88
CA VAL A 73 -10.52 -18.22 14.82
C VAL A 73 -10.06 -18.71 16.20
N PRO A 74 -10.80 -19.63 16.83
CA PRO A 74 -10.71 -19.83 18.27
C PRO A 74 -9.41 -20.55 18.60
N ALA A 75 -8.62 -19.98 19.51
CA ALA A 75 -7.62 -20.71 20.29
C ALA A 75 -8.27 -21.73 21.27
N THR A 76 -9.51 -22.17 21.03
CA THR A 76 -10.27 -22.99 21.98
C THR A 76 -11.25 -23.90 21.25
N ARG A 77 -10.70 -24.93 20.62
CA ARG A 77 -11.31 -26.26 20.65
C ARG A 77 -10.23 -27.14 21.28
N PRO A 78 -10.50 -27.92 22.35
CA PRO A 78 -9.51 -28.86 22.85
C PRO A 78 -9.38 -29.94 21.78
N VAL A 79 -8.44 -29.73 20.85
CA VAL A 79 -8.00 -30.77 19.94
C VAL A 79 -7.25 -31.77 20.82
N PRO A 80 -7.66 -33.05 20.84
CA PRO A 80 -6.93 -34.08 21.58
C PRO A 80 -5.44 -34.02 21.22
N ASP A 81 -4.55 -34.11 22.21
CA ASP A 81 -3.11 -33.84 22.09
C ASP A 81 -2.39 -34.62 20.96
N ARG A 82 -3.01 -35.67 20.42
CA ARG A 82 -2.48 -36.46 19.30
C ARG A 82 -2.61 -35.77 17.92
N GLN A 83 -3.35 -34.67 17.79
CA GLN A 83 -3.49 -33.92 16.53
C GLN A 83 -2.89 -32.52 16.53
N ARG A 84 -2.29 -32.07 17.65
CA ARG A 84 -1.41 -30.90 17.61
C ARG A 84 -0.18 -31.37 16.83
N ALA A 85 -0.07 -30.99 15.55
CA ALA A 85 1.14 -31.23 14.78
C ALA A 85 2.32 -30.86 15.69
N SER A 86 3.18 -31.82 16.02
CA SER A 86 4.19 -31.65 17.06
C SER A 86 4.96 -30.34 16.85
N ASP A 87 5.51 -29.73 17.89
CA ASP A 87 6.26 -28.48 17.75
C ASP A 87 7.33 -28.59 16.63
N ALA A 88 7.91 -29.77 16.45
CA ALA A 88 8.81 -30.11 15.33
C ALA A 88 8.16 -30.03 13.94
N SER A 89 6.87 -30.38 13.78
CA SER A 89 6.13 -30.18 12.53
C SER A 89 5.84 -28.70 12.27
N LEU A 90 5.51 -27.93 13.31
CA LEU A 90 5.30 -26.49 13.19
C LEU A 90 6.59 -25.76 12.82
N LEU A 91 7.71 -26.09 13.48
CA LEU A 91 9.03 -25.55 13.15
C LEU A 91 9.43 -25.88 11.71
N ARG A 92 9.26 -27.13 11.26
CA ARG A 92 9.52 -27.50 9.86
C ARG A 92 8.68 -26.72 8.85
N ARG A 93 7.41 -26.46 9.17
CA ARG A 93 6.53 -25.65 8.31
C ARG A 93 6.95 -24.19 8.30
N LEU A 94 7.40 -23.65 9.43
CA LEU A 94 7.93 -22.30 9.55
C LEU A 94 9.20 -22.15 8.71
N GLU A 95 10.16 -23.08 8.86
CA GLU A 95 11.40 -23.11 8.08
C GLU A 95 11.13 -23.23 6.57
N ALA A 96 10.19 -24.09 6.17
CA ALA A 96 9.82 -24.21 4.77
C ALA A 96 9.19 -22.90 4.23
N ALA A 97 8.39 -22.21 5.04
CA ALA A 97 7.79 -20.94 4.65
C ALA A 97 8.82 -19.80 4.57
N THR A 98 9.74 -19.71 5.54
CA THR A 98 10.80 -18.69 5.52
C THR A 98 11.74 -18.89 4.35
N LYS A 99 12.11 -20.14 4.03
CA LYS A 99 12.92 -20.47 2.85
C LYS A 99 12.22 -20.08 1.55
N ARG A 100 10.91 -20.35 1.42
CA ARG A 100 10.14 -19.92 0.24
C ARG A 100 10.06 -18.40 0.12
N ASN A 101 9.88 -17.68 1.22
CA ASN A 101 9.90 -16.22 1.20
C ASN A 101 11.24 -15.67 0.73
N GLN A 102 12.35 -16.19 1.24
CA GLN A 102 13.70 -15.78 0.80
C GLN A 102 13.92 -16.04 -0.70
N GLN A 103 13.47 -17.20 -1.19
CA GLN A 103 13.53 -17.54 -2.61
C GLN A 103 12.72 -16.55 -3.46
N LEU A 104 11.48 -16.28 -3.07
CA LEU A 104 10.62 -15.33 -3.77
C LEU A 104 11.18 -13.91 -3.74
N GLU A 105 11.79 -13.48 -2.62
CA GLU A 105 12.45 -12.17 -2.53
C GLU A 105 13.67 -12.06 -3.45
N ALA A 106 14.44 -13.14 -3.61
CA ALA A 106 15.56 -13.20 -4.54
C ALA A 106 15.07 -13.12 -5.99
N GLU A 107 14.09 -13.94 -6.38
CA GLU A 107 13.49 -13.91 -7.71
C GLU A 107 12.89 -12.54 -8.02
N ASN A 108 12.21 -11.92 -7.06
CA ASN A 108 11.63 -10.59 -7.26
C ASN A 108 12.70 -9.51 -7.47
N ARG A 109 13.87 -9.65 -6.85
CA ARG A 109 15.00 -8.75 -7.05
C ARG A 109 15.59 -8.93 -8.45
N GLU A 110 15.84 -10.17 -8.86
CA GLU A 110 16.36 -10.50 -10.18
C GLU A 110 15.43 -9.97 -11.29
N LEU A 111 14.12 -10.24 -11.18
CA LEU A 111 13.13 -9.74 -12.13
C LEU A 111 13.11 -8.21 -12.21
N ARG A 112 13.27 -7.51 -11.07
CA ARG A 112 13.35 -6.04 -11.06
C ARG A 112 14.63 -5.53 -11.73
N GLU A 113 15.75 -6.20 -11.54
CA GLU A 113 17.01 -5.86 -12.19
C GLU A 113 16.93 -6.07 -13.71
N THR A 114 16.40 -7.21 -14.16
CA THR A 114 16.16 -7.47 -15.59
C THR A 114 15.22 -6.43 -16.19
N LEU A 115 14.15 -6.08 -15.50
CA LEU A 115 13.21 -5.05 -15.94
C LEU A 115 13.90 -3.67 -16.05
N ALA A 116 14.73 -3.31 -15.07
CA ALA A 116 15.47 -2.06 -15.09
C ALA A 116 16.45 -1.99 -16.27
N LEU A 117 17.17 -3.08 -16.56
CA LEU A 117 18.06 -3.18 -17.71
C LEU A 117 17.31 -3.04 -19.03
N ALA A 118 16.24 -3.82 -19.24
CA ALA A 118 15.44 -3.77 -20.45
C ALA A 118 14.81 -2.38 -20.68
N LEU A 119 14.34 -1.72 -19.60
CA LEU A 119 13.84 -0.34 -19.69
C LEU A 119 14.96 0.66 -20.00
N GLY A 120 16.17 0.43 -19.47
CA GLY A 120 17.37 1.20 -19.81
C GLY A 120 17.73 1.10 -21.30
N GLU A 121 17.78 -0.11 -21.84
CA GLU A 121 18.04 -0.39 -23.26
C GLU A 121 17.01 0.30 -24.17
N ARG A 122 15.71 0.14 -23.86
CA ARG A 122 14.64 0.82 -24.59
C ARG A 122 14.80 2.34 -24.55
N ARG A 123 15.15 2.90 -23.39
CA ARG A 123 15.40 4.33 -23.27
C ARG A 123 16.57 4.78 -24.13
N THR A 124 17.67 4.02 -24.19
CA THR A 124 18.81 4.35 -25.04
C THR A 124 18.52 4.20 -26.53
N ALA A 125 17.68 3.23 -26.91
CA ALA A 125 17.24 3.03 -28.30
C ALA A 125 16.25 4.11 -28.77
N ASP A 126 15.39 4.60 -27.88
CA ASP A 126 14.40 5.66 -28.17
C ASP A 126 15.02 7.07 -28.14
N LEU A 127 16.30 7.23 -27.79
CA LEU A 127 16.99 8.51 -27.96
C LEU A 127 17.30 8.71 -29.45
N PRO A 128 16.68 9.69 -30.15
CA PRO A 128 17.09 10.02 -31.51
C PRO A 128 18.55 10.44 -31.47
N GLU A 129 19.36 9.92 -32.41
CA GLU A 129 20.76 10.31 -32.55
C GLU A 129 20.83 11.85 -32.55
N ARG A 130 21.30 12.41 -31.43
CA ARG A 130 21.63 13.82 -31.39
C ARG A 130 22.88 13.97 -32.25
N HIS A 131 22.65 14.29 -33.51
CA HIS A 131 23.64 14.79 -34.45
C HIS A 131 24.53 15.79 -33.69
N ARG A 132 25.76 15.38 -33.40
CA ARG A 132 26.74 16.23 -32.71
C ARG A 132 27.19 17.29 -33.70
N ASP A 133 26.38 18.34 -33.84
CA ASP A 133 26.81 19.60 -34.43
C ASP A 133 27.85 20.22 -33.49
N THR A 134 29.09 19.77 -33.63
CA THR A 134 30.23 20.44 -33.02
C THR A 134 30.70 21.44 -34.07
N PRO A 135 30.52 22.77 -33.89
CA PRO A 135 31.04 23.72 -34.85
C PRO A 135 32.56 23.68 -34.76
N THR A 136 33.21 23.27 -35.85
CA THR A 136 34.67 23.31 -35.97
C THR A 136 35.13 24.76 -35.86
N LYS A 137 35.71 25.10 -34.70
CA LYS A 137 36.30 26.41 -34.46
C LYS A 137 37.54 26.54 -35.35
N LYS A 138 37.41 27.23 -36.48
CA LYS A 138 38.54 27.60 -37.35
C LYS A 138 39.57 28.36 -36.51
N SER A 139 40.74 27.77 -36.30
CA SER A 139 41.90 28.44 -35.70
C SER A 139 42.40 29.51 -36.67
N SER A 140 42.24 30.78 -36.30
CA SER A 140 42.85 31.91 -36.98
C SER A 140 44.38 31.82 -36.87
N SER A 141 45.05 31.82 -38.02
CA SER A 141 46.51 31.79 -38.13
C SER A 141 47.15 33.03 -37.50
N VAL A 142 48.27 32.77 -36.85
CA VAL A 142 49.19 33.68 -36.16
C VAL A 142 49.69 34.78 -37.09
N ILE A 143 49.66 36.03 -36.62
CA ILE A 143 50.33 37.19 -37.21
C ILE A 143 51.67 37.39 -36.50
N GLY A 144 52.75 37.45 -37.27
CA GLY A 144 54.06 38.03 -36.91
C GLY A 144 55.21 37.40 -37.72
N PRO A 145 56.37 38.07 -37.89
CA PRO A 145 56.74 39.46 -37.57
C PRO A 145 57.37 40.24 -38.77
N CYS A 146 57.44 41.57 -38.66
CA CYS A 146 58.41 42.44 -39.35
C CYS A 146 58.98 43.43 -38.32
#